data_AF-G1NQI4-F1
#
_entry.id   AF-G1NQI4-F1
#
_cell.length_a   1.000
_cell.length_b   1.000
_cell.length_c   1.000
_cell.angle_alpha   90.00
_cell.angle_beta   90.00
_cell.angle_gamma   90.00
#
_symmetry.space_group_name_H-M   'P 1'
#
loop_
_entity.id
_entity.type
_entity.pdbx_description
1 polymer ?
#
loop_
_entity_poly.entity_id
_entity_poly.type
_entity_poly.pdbx_seq_one_letter_code
_entity_poly.pdbx_strand_id
1 'polypeptide(L)'
;MQFKAGSSSIPNFFRIMKRQFTETEWHVIKSMNNEWMQLDMFHRHWALKESFLKAIGVGIGFNLQRIEFNVSPLQMEVGKVYNETQMLLDGEKEEEWTFEETRIDDYHHIAVALGKQEGFGQQHIDVCSMQPHRAQFTLLTFEDLVAPGIPITSEDSAYWDNFCSKQESPMKQSSDSR
;
A
#
# COMPACT_ATOMS: atom_id res chain seq x y z
N MET A 1 9.91 11.94 -9.36
CA MET A 1 8.81 11.73 -10.33
C MET A 1 8.53 13.02 -11.08
N GLN A 2 8.48 12.98 -12.41
CA GLN A 2 8.19 14.13 -13.26
C GLN A 2 6.71 14.09 -13.64
N PHE A 3 5.90 15.03 -13.13
CA PHE A 3 4.51 15.19 -13.51
C PHE A 3 4.42 15.54 -15.01
N LYS A 4 3.80 14.68 -15.83
CA LYS A 4 3.58 14.96 -17.26
C LYS A 4 2.22 15.61 -17.50
N ALA A 5 2.28 16.82 -18.09
CA ALA A 5 1.29 17.56 -18.88
C ALA A 5 -0.18 17.11 -18.78
N GLY A 6 -0.83 17.57 -17.71
CA GLY A 6 -2.26 17.52 -17.45
C GLY A 6 -2.46 18.10 -16.06
N SER A 7 -2.15 19.40 -15.90
CA SER A 7 -1.97 20.11 -14.63
C SER A 7 -3.01 19.75 -13.57
N SER A 8 -2.70 18.78 -12.72
CA SER A 8 -3.45 18.51 -11.50
C SER A 8 -2.53 18.88 -10.35
N SER A 9 -2.82 20.04 -9.76
CA SER A 9 -2.26 20.40 -8.45
C SER A 9 -2.70 19.37 -7.40
N ILE A 10 -1.95 19.25 -6.30
CA ILE A 10 -2.29 18.36 -5.19
C ILE A 10 -3.75 18.58 -4.70
N PRO A 11 -4.26 19.82 -4.59
CA PRO A 11 -5.67 20.07 -4.28
C PRO A 11 -6.66 19.46 -5.28
N ASN A 12 -6.36 19.51 -6.59
CA ASN A 12 -7.20 18.90 -7.61
C ASN A 12 -7.18 17.38 -7.54
N PHE A 13 -6.01 16.79 -7.27
CA PHE A 13 -5.88 15.35 -7.02
C PHE A 13 -6.72 14.92 -5.80
N PHE A 14 -6.63 15.63 -4.68
CA PHE A 14 -7.44 15.35 -3.48
C PHE A 14 -8.94 15.51 -3.73
N ARG A 15 -9.36 16.45 -4.58
CA ARG A 15 -10.76 16.58 -4.97
C ARG A 15 -11.27 15.35 -5.70
N ILE A 16 -10.47 14.78 -6.61
CA ILE A 16 -10.82 13.53 -7.33
C ILE A 16 -10.89 12.35 -6.36
N MET A 17 -9.93 12.26 -5.43
CA MET A 17 -9.83 11.17 -4.46
C MET A 17 -10.74 11.32 -3.24
N LYS A 18 -11.57 12.37 -3.15
CA LYS A 18 -12.36 12.72 -1.96
C LYS A 18 -13.19 11.55 -1.43
N ARG A 19 -13.76 10.73 -2.32
CA ARG A 19 -14.61 9.58 -1.97
C ARG A 19 -13.87 8.38 -1.35
N GLN A 20 -12.53 8.38 -1.35
CA GLN A 20 -11.74 7.25 -0.88
C GLN A 20 -11.42 7.29 0.61
N PHE A 21 -11.66 8.43 1.27
CA PHE A 21 -11.36 8.64 2.70
C PHE A 21 -12.54 9.29 3.41
N THR A 22 -12.61 9.10 4.73
CA THR A 22 -13.60 9.75 5.60
C THR A 22 -13.25 11.21 5.84
N GLU A 23 -14.18 11.98 6.42
CA GLU A 23 -13.90 13.38 6.78
C GLU A 23 -12.81 13.50 7.85
N THR A 24 -12.75 12.57 8.80
CA THR A 24 -11.71 12.50 9.84
C THR A 24 -10.33 12.30 9.23
N GLU A 25 -10.19 11.32 8.33
CA GLU A 25 -8.94 11.06 7.60
C GLU A 25 -8.53 12.27 6.77
N TRP A 26 -9.48 12.90 6.06
CA TRP A 26 -9.20 14.12 5.29
C TRP A 26 -8.77 15.29 6.17
N HIS A 27 -9.31 15.41 7.39
CA HIS A 27 -8.88 16.42 8.35
C HIS A 27 -7.42 16.21 8.77
N VAL A 28 -7.03 14.97 9.05
CA VAL A 28 -5.64 14.61 9.38
C VAL A 28 -4.71 14.84 8.18
N ILE A 29 -5.09 14.37 6.98
CA ILE A 29 -4.30 14.55 5.76
C ILE A 29 -4.04 16.04 5.49
N LYS A 30 -5.07 16.89 5.61
CA LYS A 30 -4.96 18.33 5.30
C LYS A 30 -4.39 19.18 6.43
N SER A 31 -4.27 18.66 7.65
CA SER A 31 -3.65 19.39 8.76
C SER A 31 -2.13 19.49 8.64
N MET A 32 -1.52 18.72 7.72
CA MET A 32 -0.08 18.78 7.46
C MET A 32 0.36 20.14 6.88
N ASN A 33 1.57 20.55 7.27
CA ASN A 33 2.09 21.92 7.09
C ASN A 33 2.27 22.37 5.63
N ASN A 34 2.42 21.43 4.68
CA ASN A 34 2.59 21.75 3.26
C ASN A 34 2.02 20.64 2.38
N GLU A 35 1.78 20.94 1.09
CA GLU A 35 1.14 19.99 0.17
C GLU A 35 1.92 18.67 0.01
N TRP A 36 3.25 18.68 0.10
CA TRP A 36 4.06 17.46 0.05
C TRP A 36 3.82 16.56 1.25
N MET A 37 3.76 17.12 2.46
CA MET A 37 3.44 16.36 3.68
C MET A 37 1.97 15.90 3.68
N GLN A 38 1.06 16.67 3.09
CA GLN A 38 -0.32 16.22 2.89
C GLN A 38 -0.36 15.02 1.94
N LEU A 39 0.41 15.06 0.85
CA LEU A 39 0.50 13.95 -0.11
C LEU A 39 1.16 12.70 0.52
N ASP A 40 2.17 12.89 1.36
CA ASP A 40 2.80 11.82 2.14
C ASP A 40 1.76 11.14 3.07
N MET A 41 1.02 11.93 3.84
CA MET A 41 -0.03 11.43 4.73
C MET A 41 -1.18 10.75 3.96
N PHE A 42 -1.51 11.26 2.78
CA PHE A 42 -2.46 10.61 1.86
C PHE A 42 -1.98 9.22 1.46
N HIS A 43 -0.72 9.06 1.05
CA HIS A 43 -0.19 7.77 0.63
C HIS A 43 -0.10 6.77 1.79
N ARG A 44 0.20 7.25 3.00
CA ARG A 44 0.12 6.43 4.22
C ARG A 44 -1.28 5.86 4.45
N HIS A 45 -2.32 6.70 4.47
CA HIS A 45 -3.70 6.24 4.65
C HIS A 45 -4.15 5.32 3.50
N TRP A 46 -3.72 5.62 2.26
CA TRP A 46 -4.00 4.76 1.12
C TRP A 46 -3.41 3.36 1.30
N ALA A 47 -2.14 3.27 1.69
CA ALA A 47 -1.46 2.00 1.94
C ALA A 47 -2.16 1.19 3.03
N LEU A 48 -2.58 1.84 4.13
CA LEU A 48 -3.35 1.21 5.20
C LEU A 48 -4.65 0.59 4.70
N LYS A 49 -5.49 1.35 3.99
CA LYS A 49 -6.74 0.84 3.40
C LYS A 49 -6.50 -0.32 2.44
N GLU A 50 -5.53 -0.18 1.55
CA GLU A 50 -5.17 -1.23 0.60
C GLU A 50 -4.65 -2.50 1.31
N SER A 51 -3.89 -2.36 2.39
CA SER A 51 -3.40 -3.50 3.17
C SER A 51 -4.56 -4.29 3.79
N PHE A 52 -5.55 -3.60 4.37
CA PHE A 52 -6.75 -4.22 4.91
C PHE A 52 -7.57 -4.92 3.82
N LEU A 53 -7.87 -4.22 2.71
CA LEU A 53 -8.65 -4.81 1.61
C LEU A 53 -8.02 -6.07 1.02
N LYS A 54 -6.68 -6.07 0.90
CA LYS A 54 -5.93 -7.24 0.45
C LYS A 54 -6.00 -8.38 1.45
N ALA A 55 -5.92 -8.08 2.75
CA ALA A 55 -6.01 -9.09 3.79
C ALA A 55 -7.38 -9.80 3.81
N ILE A 56 -8.47 -9.08 3.57
CA ILE A 56 -9.82 -9.66 3.53
C ILE A 56 -10.23 -10.22 2.15
N GLY A 57 -9.46 -9.96 1.09
CA GLY A 57 -9.65 -10.56 -0.23
C GLY A 57 -10.88 -10.07 -1.03
N VAL A 58 -11.46 -8.91 -0.69
CA VAL A 58 -12.72 -8.41 -1.30
C VAL A 58 -12.57 -7.69 -2.64
N GLY A 59 -11.33 -7.33 -3.03
CA GLY A 59 -11.04 -6.64 -4.30
C GLY A 59 -11.58 -5.20 -4.37
N ILE A 60 -11.90 -4.74 -5.58
CA ILE A 60 -12.17 -3.32 -5.92
C ILE A 60 -13.56 -2.79 -5.55
N GLY A 61 -14.49 -3.67 -5.16
CA GLY A 61 -15.91 -3.31 -4.93
C GLY A 61 -16.19 -2.75 -3.55
N PHE A 62 -15.18 -2.72 -2.65
CA PHE A 62 -15.39 -2.32 -1.27
C PHE A 62 -15.53 -0.79 -1.15
N ASN A 63 -16.54 -0.34 -0.40
CA ASN A 63 -16.70 1.07 -0.11
C ASN A 63 -15.66 1.55 0.91
N LEU A 64 -14.61 2.23 0.44
CA LEU A 64 -13.51 2.71 1.29
C LEU A 64 -13.92 3.70 2.37
N GLN A 65 -15.10 4.34 2.28
CA GLN A 65 -15.60 5.24 3.33
C GLN A 65 -16.10 4.52 4.58
N ARG A 66 -16.28 3.19 4.51
CA ARG A 66 -16.61 2.39 5.69
C ARG A 66 -15.42 2.18 6.62
N ILE A 67 -14.21 2.27 6.07
CA ILE A 67 -12.96 2.12 6.82
C ILE A 67 -12.51 3.50 7.24
N GLU A 68 -12.08 3.66 8.49
CA GLU A 68 -11.43 4.87 8.98
C GLU A 68 -10.15 4.49 9.73
N PHE A 69 -9.01 5.04 9.32
CA PHE A 69 -7.75 4.88 10.04
C PHE A 69 -7.44 6.09 10.92
N ASN A 70 -7.17 5.80 12.18
CA ASN A 70 -6.64 6.75 13.15
C ASN A 70 -5.13 6.51 13.27
N VAL A 71 -4.36 7.21 12.45
CA VAL A 71 -2.91 7.03 12.36
C VAL A 71 -2.17 7.52 13.61
N SER A 72 -1.22 6.73 14.08
CA SER A 72 -0.35 7.08 15.20
C SER A 72 1.00 6.35 15.10
N PRO A 73 2.14 7.01 15.36
CA PRO A 73 2.31 8.46 15.52
C PRO A 73 2.11 9.20 14.19
N LEU A 74 1.90 10.53 14.21
CA LEU A 74 1.76 11.33 12.97
C LEU A 74 3.05 11.39 12.15
N GLN A 75 4.21 11.41 12.82
CA GLN A 75 5.53 11.42 12.17
C GLN A 75 6.21 10.08 12.37
N MET A 76 6.72 9.51 11.29
CA MET A 76 7.43 8.24 11.28
C MET A 76 8.87 8.43 10.81
N GLU A 77 9.79 7.74 11.46
CA GLU A 77 11.19 7.65 11.06
C GLU A 77 11.39 6.53 10.04
N VAL A 78 12.34 6.73 9.12
CA VAL A 78 12.72 5.73 8.13
C VAL A 78 13.34 4.50 8.83
N GLY A 79 12.93 3.32 8.37
CA GLY A 79 13.43 2.02 8.84
C GLY A 79 12.81 1.54 10.16
N LYS A 80 11.96 2.33 10.83
CA LYS A 80 11.26 1.91 12.06
C LYS A 80 9.88 1.35 11.74
N VAL A 81 9.49 0.34 12.53
CA VAL A 81 8.16 -0.27 12.52
C VAL A 81 7.32 0.35 13.63
N TYR A 82 6.11 0.77 13.27
CA TYR A 82 5.08 1.32 14.13
C TYR A 82 3.83 0.44 14.07
N ASN A 83 3.08 0.35 15.18
CA ASN A 83 1.89 -0.49 15.26
C ASN A 83 0.75 0.12 16.08
N GLU A 84 0.80 1.43 16.33
CA GLU A 84 -0.12 2.15 17.17
C GLU A 84 -1.38 2.63 16.42
N THR A 85 -1.37 2.57 15.09
CA THR A 85 -2.51 2.94 14.23
C THR A 85 -3.70 2.02 14.45
N GLN A 86 -4.89 2.61 14.57
CA GLN A 86 -6.14 1.90 14.81
C GLN A 86 -7.08 2.03 13.63
N MET A 87 -7.87 0.98 13.37
CA MET A 87 -8.90 0.98 12.33
C MET A 87 -10.29 0.96 12.97
N LEU A 88 -11.19 1.73 12.38
CA LEU A 88 -12.62 1.63 12.60
C LEU A 88 -13.29 1.12 11.32
N LEU A 89 -14.26 0.23 11.49
CA LEU A 89 -15.14 -0.25 10.43
C LEU A 89 -16.57 0.16 10.77
N ASP A 90 -17.21 0.92 9.88
CA ASP A 90 -18.56 1.47 10.09
C ASP A 90 -18.71 2.26 11.42
N GLY A 91 -17.60 2.85 11.90
CA GLY A 91 -17.54 3.62 13.14
C GLY A 91 -17.23 2.79 14.40
N GLU A 92 -17.12 1.47 14.29
CA GLU A 92 -16.74 0.59 15.40
C GLU A 92 -15.25 0.26 15.34
N LYS A 93 -14.58 0.28 16.49
CA LYS A 93 -13.14 -0.03 16.56
C LYS A 93 -12.91 -1.52 16.38
N GLU A 94 -12.01 -1.84 15.46
CA GLU A 94 -11.63 -3.22 15.13
C GLU A 94 -10.39 -3.64 15.93
N GLU A 95 -10.59 -4.28 17.09
CA GLU A 95 -9.51 -4.69 17.99
C GLU A 95 -8.78 -5.97 17.55
N GLU A 96 -9.40 -6.75 16.67
CA GLU A 96 -8.81 -7.98 16.12
C GLU A 96 -7.82 -7.71 14.98
N TRP A 97 -7.69 -6.45 14.56
CA TRP A 97 -6.78 -6.02 13.52
C TRP A 97 -5.62 -5.21 14.10
N THR A 98 -4.40 -5.61 13.75
CA THR A 98 -3.17 -4.86 14.00
C THR A 98 -2.57 -4.41 12.68
N PHE A 99 -2.01 -3.20 12.65
CA PHE A 99 -1.39 -2.65 11.44
C PHE A 99 0.06 -2.31 11.72
N GLU A 100 0.98 -2.94 11.01
CA GLU A 100 2.39 -2.57 11.05
C GLU A 100 2.72 -1.60 9.92
N GLU A 101 3.27 -0.44 10.28
CA GLU A 101 3.62 0.62 9.34
C GLU A 101 5.13 0.81 9.32
N THR A 102 5.71 0.96 8.13
CA THR A 102 7.15 1.23 7.95
C THR A 102 7.36 2.20 6.79
N ARG A 103 8.24 3.19 7.00
CA ARG A 103 8.82 3.97 5.89
C ARG A 103 10.14 3.35 5.51
N ILE A 104 10.24 2.74 4.33
CA ILE A 104 11.51 2.12 3.89
C ILE A 104 12.53 3.15 3.41
N ASP A 105 12.04 4.30 2.94
CA ASP A 105 12.81 5.48 2.60
C ASP A 105 11.91 6.73 2.77
N ASP A 106 12.35 7.88 2.27
CA ASP A 106 11.59 9.14 2.40
C ASP A 106 10.30 9.21 1.57
N TYR A 107 10.11 8.29 0.61
CA TYR A 107 9.06 8.36 -0.40
C TYR A 107 8.08 7.18 -0.39
N HIS A 108 8.41 6.09 0.32
CA HIS A 108 7.65 4.85 0.28
C HIS A 108 7.14 4.44 1.66
N HIS A 109 5.82 4.33 1.76
CA HIS A 109 5.11 3.77 2.91
C HIS A 109 4.76 2.31 2.66
N ILE A 110 4.95 1.48 3.67
CA ILE A 110 4.46 0.11 3.73
C ILE A 110 3.48 -0.01 4.88
N ALA A 111 2.36 -0.67 4.64
CA ALA A 111 1.39 -1.07 5.65
C ALA A 111 1.13 -2.58 5.54
N VAL A 112 1.17 -3.28 6.67
CA VAL A 112 0.84 -4.70 6.78
C VAL A 112 -0.36 -4.83 7.71
N ALA A 113 -1.48 -5.34 7.19
CA ALA A 113 -2.67 -5.64 7.98
C ALA A 113 -2.60 -7.07 8.50
N LEU A 114 -2.72 -7.22 9.82
CA LEU A 114 -2.68 -8.48 10.55
C LEU A 114 -4.02 -8.67 11.25
N GLY A 115 -4.90 -9.49 10.67
CA GLY A 115 -6.19 -9.84 11.26
C GLY A 115 -6.11 -11.15 12.03
N LYS A 116 -7.18 -11.46 12.77
CA LYS A 116 -7.33 -12.77 13.42
C LYS A 116 -7.29 -13.89 12.38
N GLN A 117 -6.52 -14.93 12.67
CA GLN A 117 -6.63 -16.18 11.95
C GLN A 117 -7.98 -16.81 12.32
N GLU A 118 -9.04 -16.48 11.58
CA GLU A 118 -10.23 -17.30 11.61
C GLU A 118 -9.80 -18.71 11.19
N GLY A 119 -10.08 -19.69 12.06
CA GLY A 119 -9.58 -21.04 11.97
C GLY A 119 -10.02 -21.75 10.70
N PHE A 120 -9.33 -21.51 9.59
CA PHE A 120 -9.25 -22.45 8.50
C PHE A 120 -8.40 -23.60 9.01
N GLY A 121 -9.07 -24.71 9.34
CA GLY A 121 -8.44 -25.95 9.76
C GLY A 121 -7.47 -26.49 8.70
N GLN A 122 -6.24 -26.00 8.73
CA GLN A 122 -5.07 -26.76 8.31
C GLN A 122 -4.09 -26.76 9.48
N GLN A 123 -3.93 -27.94 10.08
CA GLN A 123 -2.78 -28.25 10.91
C GLN A 123 -1.53 -28.07 10.05
N HIS A 124 -0.87 -26.92 10.14
CA HIS A 124 0.46 -26.77 9.58
C HIS A 124 1.29 -25.89 10.52
N ILE A 125 2.03 -26.61 11.35
CA ILE A 125 3.29 -26.26 12.03
C ILE A 125 3.16 -25.06 12.97
N ASP A 126 3.42 -25.34 14.25
CA ASP A 126 3.77 -24.34 15.27
C ASP A 126 4.66 -23.23 14.68
N VAL A 127 4.05 -22.16 14.17
CA VAL A 127 4.73 -20.88 14.07
C VAL A 127 4.70 -20.37 15.48
N CYS A 128 5.70 -20.84 16.22
CA CYS A 128 6.02 -20.44 17.57
C CYS A 128 5.68 -18.98 17.77
N SER A 129 5.10 -18.72 18.95
CA SER A 129 5.34 -17.51 19.73
C SER A 129 6.83 -17.15 19.67
N MET A 130 7.23 -16.52 18.58
CA MET A 130 8.49 -15.83 18.46
C MET A 130 8.25 -14.51 19.16
N GLN A 131 9.19 -14.15 20.03
CA GLN A 131 9.26 -12.85 20.66
C GLN A 131 8.95 -11.74 19.64
N PRO A 132 8.38 -10.59 20.05
CA PRO A 132 8.06 -9.49 19.16
C PRO A 132 9.36 -8.80 18.70
N HIS A 133 10.18 -9.52 17.94
CA HIS A 133 11.19 -8.93 17.09
C HIS A 133 10.39 -8.24 16.00
N ARG A 134 10.24 -6.91 16.15
CA ARG A 134 9.59 -6.05 15.16
C ARG A 134 10.13 -6.44 13.79
N ALA A 135 9.29 -7.03 12.94
CA ALA A 135 9.70 -7.57 11.66
C ALA A 135 10.11 -6.39 10.77
N GLN A 136 11.42 -6.14 10.67
CA GLN A 136 11.94 -5.13 9.77
C GLN A 136 12.03 -5.74 8.37
N PHE A 137 11.61 -4.97 7.35
CA PHE A 137 11.75 -5.40 5.97
C PHE A 137 13.22 -5.67 5.62
N THR A 138 13.46 -6.80 4.94
CA THR A 138 14.76 -7.13 4.36
C THR A 138 14.73 -6.85 2.87
N LEU A 139 15.66 -6.04 2.38
CA LEU A 139 15.80 -5.79 0.94
C LEU A 139 16.57 -6.96 0.32
N LEU A 140 15.94 -7.63 -0.66
CA LEU A 140 16.54 -8.74 -1.40
C LEU A 140 17.06 -8.26 -2.76
N THR A 141 18.23 -8.76 -3.15
CA THR A 141 18.79 -8.60 -4.49
C THR A 141 18.21 -9.62 -5.46
N PHE A 142 18.46 -9.46 -6.76
CA PHE A 142 18.07 -10.47 -7.75
C PHE A 142 18.72 -11.82 -7.43
N GLU A 143 20.00 -11.81 -7.05
CA GLU A 143 20.77 -12.97 -6.66
C GLU A 143 20.13 -13.71 -5.47
N ASP A 144 19.67 -12.98 -4.46
CA ASP A 144 18.96 -13.56 -3.31
C ASP A 144 17.66 -14.24 -3.73
N LEU A 145 16.91 -13.63 -4.67
CA LEU A 145 15.64 -14.15 -5.16
C LEU A 145 15.80 -15.43 -6.00
N VAL A 146 16.87 -15.53 -6.79
CA VAL A 146 17.10 -16.67 -7.70
C VAL A 146 17.99 -17.75 -7.13
N ALA A 147 18.73 -17.50 -6.05
CA ALA A 147 19.60 -18.48 -5.40
C ALA A 147 18.91 -19.83 -5.10
N PRO A 148 17.67 -19.88 -4.57
CA PRO A 148 16.95 -21.15 -4.38
C PRO A 148 16.15 -21.59 -5.60
N GLY A 149 16.15 -20.81 -6.69
CA GLY A 149 15.33 -21.04 -7.87
C GLY A 149 15.78 -22.26 -8.67
N ILE A 150 14.82 -23.13 -9.01
CA ILE A 150 15.04 -24.27 -9.91
C ILE A 150 14.19 -24.06 -11.16
N PRO A 151 14.76 -24.11 -12.38
CA PRO A 151 13.98 -23.97 -13.61
C PRO A 151 12.90 -25.05 -13.70
N ILE A 152 11.64 -24.63 -13.89
CA ILE A 152 10.50 -25.53 -14.08
C ILE A 152 10.27 -25.81 -15.57
N THR A 153 10.59 -24.84 -16.42
CA THR A 153 10.44 -24.91 -17.88
C THR A 153 11.76 -24.63 -18.57
N SER A 154 11.88 -25.09 -19.82
CA SER A 154 13.01 -24.71 -20.68
C SER A 154 13.02 -23.20 -20.95
N GLU A 155 14.19 -22.67 -21.27
CA GLU A 155 14.36 -21.29 -21.72
C GLU A 155 13.47 -21.00 -22.94
N ASP A 156 12.75 -19.88 -22.90
CA ASP A 156 11.93 -19.38 -23.99
C ASP A 156 12.51 -18.04 -24.47
N SER A 157 13.33 -18.09 -25.53
CA SER A 157 13.94 -16.90 -26.11
C SER A 157 12.91 -15.94 -26.71
N ALA A 158 11.75 -16.43 -27.14
CA ALA A 158 10.70 -15.61 -27.72
C ALA A 158 10.06 -14.67 -26.69
N TYR A 159 10.14 -15.00 -25.39
CA TYR A 159 9.64 -14.14 -24.31
C TYR A 159 10.35 -12.78 -24.30
N TRP A 160 11.68 -12.77 -24.48
CA TRP A 160 12.47 -11.55 -24.52
C TRP A 160 12.20 -10.72 -25.79
N ASP A 161 12.16 -11.37 -26.96
CA ASP A 161 11.85 -10.70 -28.24
C ASP A 161 10.46 -10.03 -28.21
N ASN A 162 9.48 -10.70 -27.60
CA ASN A 162 8.14 -10.18 -27.39
C ASN A 162 8.10 -9.00 -26.40
N PHE A 163 9.00 -8.97 -25.42
CA PHE A 163 9.12 -7.82 -24.52
C PHE A 163 9.71 -6.61 -25.25
N CYS A 164 10.83 -6.78 -25.95
CA CYS A 164 11.53 -5.71 -26.68
C CYS A 164 10.71 -5.11 -27.83
N SER A 165 9.78 -5.87 -28.42
CA SER A 165 8.90 -5.37 -29.48
C SER A 165 7.75 -4.48 -28.99
N LYS A 166 7.48 -4.43 -27.68
CA LYS A 166 6.45 -3.54 -27.11
C LYS A 166 6.94 -2.09 -27.15
N GLN A 167 6.05 -1.17 -27.51
CA GLN A 167 6.36 0.26 -27.42
C GLN A 167 6.58 0.66 -25.97
N GLU A 168 7.67 1.38 -25.69
CA GLU A 168 8.02 1.87 -24.35
C GLU A 168 6.99 2.87 -23.77
N SER A 169 6.13 3.44 -24.60
CA SER A 169 5.08 4.36 -24.14
C SER A 169 3.75 4.14 -24.86
N PRO A 170 2.62 4.38 -24.20
CA PRO A 170 1.31 4.28 -24.84
C PRO A 170 1.20 5.29 -25.99
N MET A 171 0.62 4.87 -27.12
CA MET A 171 0.19 5.80 -28.16
C MET A 171 -0.81 6.78 -27.54
N LYS A 172 -0.46 8.06 -27.53
CA LYS A 172 -1.39 9.12 -27.11
C LYS A 172 -2.54 9.14 -28.11
N GLN A 173 -3.75 8.83 -27.66
CA GLN A 173 -4.95 9.16 -28.44
C GLN A 173 -4.96 10.69 -28.59
N SER A 174 -4.70 11.18 -29.80
CA SER A 174 -5.01 12.57 -30.13
C SER A 174 -6.50 12.74 -29.91
N SER A 175 -6.87 13.63 -29.00
CA SER A 175 -8.26 14.01 -28.79
C SER A 175 -8.90 14.35 -30.14
N ASP A 176 -9.91 13.58 -30.54
CA ASP A 176 -10.80 13.97 -31.63
C ASP A 176 -11.42 15.31 -31.25
N SER A 177 -11.03 16.35 -31.99
CA SER A 177 -11.67 17.65 -31.96
C SER A 177 -13.12 17.49 -32.41
N ARG A 178 -14.06 17.69 -31.49
CA ARG A 178 -15.44 18.05 -31.82
C ARG A 178 -15.70 19.47 -31.36
#